data_AF-A0A4S0W3B5-F1
#
_entry.id   AF-A0A4S0W3B5-F1
#
_cell.length_a   1.000
_cell.length_b   1.000
_cell.length_c   1.000
_cell.angle_alpha   90.00
_cell.angle_beta   90.00
_cell.angle_gamma   90.00
#
_symmetry.space_group_name_H-M   'P 1'
#
loop_
_entity.id
_entity.type
_entity.pdbx_description
1 polymer ?
#
loop_
_entity_poly.entity_id
_entity_poly.type
_entity_poly.pdbx_seq_one_letter_code
_entity_poly.pdbx_strand_id
1 'polypeptide(L)'
;MNKPLGPEVVRVDARTAIALVNADVMVGKAFRYVFKEKKFPYDLQGLLSIVTSQTYSWEGTATTTMAHEAGCLYLEKGKGAIDRRLREMENVYIVQRQNEENGTIWHWNLKNTAVQRAMEEVGELRLKINEVVALQVANPEDPTAGSHLVPAEVYYNVVAKKLERDAASEGEEL
;
A
#
# COMPACT_ATOMS: atom_id res chain seq x y z
N MET A 1 35.49 4.08 37.38
CA MET A 1 35.11 4.75 36.11
C MET A 1 34.06 3.88 35.43
N ASN A 2 32.81 4.34 35.36
CA ASN A 2 31.76 3.63 34.63
C ASN A 2 31.92 3.93 33.15
N LYS A 3 32.05 2.88 32.33
CA LYS A 3 31.94 3.02 30.87
C LYS A 3 30.58 3.62 30.54
N PRO A 4 30.46 4.58 29.61
CA PRO A 4 29.17 5.03 29.15
C PRO A 4 28.44 3.81 28.56
N LEU A 5 27.25 3.54 29.07
CA LEU A 5 26.31 2.63 28.42
C LEU A 5 26.09 3.19 27.01
N GLY A 6 26.43 2.41 25.99
CA GLY A 6 26.10 2.77 24.60
C GLY A 6 24.59 3.01 24.45
N PRO A 7 24.13 3.62 23.35
CA PRO A 7 22.71 3.88 23.16
C PRO A 7 21.91 2.60 23.38
N GLU A 8 20.99 2.66 24.34
CA GLU A 8 20.13 1.53 24.68
C GLU A 8 19.28 1.21 23.45
N VAL A 9 19.50 0.04 22.85
CA VAL A 9 18.73 -0.40 21.69
C VAL A 9 17.35 -0.79 22.19
N VAL A 10 16.38 0.11 22.01
CA VAL A 10 14.96 -0.18 22.29
C VAL A 10 14.53 -1.33 21.40
N ARG A 11 14.19 -2.48 22.01
CA ARG A 11 13.69 -3.66 21.29
C ARG A 11 12.17 -3.58 21.23
N VAL A 12 11.64 -3.52 20.01
CA VAL A 12 10.21 -3.64 19.73
C VAL A 12 9.84 -5.12 19.76
N ASP A 13 8.75 -5.49 20.43
CA ASP A 13 8.28 -6.87 20.47
C ASP A 13 7.69 -7.33 19.11
N ALA A 14 7.55 -8.64 18.93
CA ALA A 14 7.07 -9.22 17.68
C ALA A 14 5.66 -8.74 17.30
N ARG A 15 4.75 -8.62 18.28
CA ARG A 15 3.38 -8.13 18.06
C ARG A 15 3.37 -6.72 17.49
N THR A 16 4.17 -5.84 18.08
CA THR A 16 4.29 -4.45 17.67
C THR A 16 4.95 -4.36 16.29
N ALA A 17 6.00 -5.14 16.02
CA ALA A 17 6.62 -5.20 14.71
C ALA A 17 5.62 -5.64 13.62
N ILE A 18 4.87 -6.73 13.87
CA ILE A 18 3.82 -7.25 12.97
C ILE A 18 2.78 -6.15 12.68
N ALA A 19 2.25 -5.53 13.72
CA ALA A 19 1.20 -4.52 13.60
C ALA A 19 1.64 -3.29 12.80
N LEU A 20 2.92 -2.92 12.87
CA LEU A 20 3.46 -1.74 12.18
C LEU A 20 3.79 -1.99 10.71
N VAL A 21 4.29 -3.17 10.34
CA VAL A 21 4.92 -3.36 9.02
C VAL A 21 4.19 -4.32 8.10
N ASN A 22 3.52 -5.35 8.64
CA ASN A 22 3.08 -6.46 7.80
C ASN A 22 1.95 -6.03 6.85
N ALA A 23 1.00 -5.21 7.32
CA ALA A 23 -0.07 -4.68 6.48
C ALA A 23 0.49 -3.87 5.29
N ASP A 24 1.39 -2.91 5.54
CA ASP A 24 1.92 -2.01 4.53
C ASP A 24 2.72 -2.75 3.45
N VAL A 25 3.52 -3.73 3.85
CA VAL A 25 4.29 -4.56 2.90
C VAL A 25 3.35 -5.43 2.06
N MET A 26 2.35 -6.06 2.68
CA MET A 26 1.39 -6.90 1.96
C MET A 26 0.52 -6.07 1.01
N VAL A 27 0.09 -4.86 1.39
CA VAL A 27 -0.66 -3.96 0.49
C VAL A 27 0.20 -3.59 -0.72
N GLY A 28 1.47 -3.22 -0.51
CA GLY A 28 2.38 -2.94 -1.62
C GLY A 28 2.62 -4.13 -2.55
N LYS A 29 2.61 -5.36 -2.02
CA LYS A 29 2.66 -6.60 -2.80
C LYS A 29 1.35 -6.89 -3.52
N ALA A 30 0.19 -6.59 -2.93
CA ALA A 30 -1.12 -6.77 -3.53
C ALA A 30 -1.25 -5.92 -4.81
N PHE A 31 -0.83 -4.65 -4.79
CA PHE A 31 -0.79 -3.82 -6.00
C PHE A 31 0.07 -4.45 -7.10
N ARG A 32 1.27 -4.92 -6.77
CA ARG A 32 2.17 -5.57 -7.74
C ARG A 32 1.60 -6.87 -8.30
N TYR A 33 0.95 -7.67 -7.45
CA TYR A 33 0.31 -8.92 -7.81
C TYR A 33 -0.83 -8.68 -8.81
N VAL A 34 -1.78 -7.81 -8.46
CA VAL A 34 -2.98 -7.56 -9.27
C VAL A 34 -2.65 -6.86 -10.57
N PHE A 35 -1.82 -5.81 -10.53
CA PHE A 35 -1.42 -5.06 -11.73
C PHE A 35 -0.29 -5.75 -12.52
N LYS A 36 0.22 -6.89 -12.02
CA LYS A 36 1.34 -7.65 -12.62
C LYS A 36 2.59 -6.79 -12.85
N GLU A 37 2.87 -5.87 -11.93
CA GLU A 37 4.02 -4.98 -11.99
C GLU A 37 5.16 -5.46 -11.10
N LYS A 38 6.40 -5.40 -11.62
CA LYS A 38 7.60 -5.67 -10.79
C LYS A 38 7.75 -4.65 -9.65
N LYS A 39 7.34 -3.41 -9.89
CA LYS A 39 7.37 -2.30 -8.93
C LYS A 39 6.17 -1.42 -9.18
N PHE A 40 5.45 -1.08 -8.11
CA PHE A 40 4.42 -0.06 -8.11
C PHE A 40 4.83 0.98 -7.06
N PRO A 41 5.18 2.23 -7.43
CA PRO A 41 5.60 3.25 -6.47
C PRO A 41 4.51 3.57 -5.44
N TYR A 42 4.87 3.68 -4.15
CA TYR A 42 3.90 3.90 -3.07
C TYR A 42 3.06 5.17 -3.26
N ASP A 43 3.66 6.22 -3.81
CA ASP A 43 2.93 7.45 -4.08
C ASP A 43 1.89 7.29 -5.18
N LEU A 44 2.19 6.53 -6.23
CA LEU A 44 1.20 6.17 -7.25
C LEU A 44 0.12 5.23 -6.68
N GLN A 45 0.46 4.27 -5.81
CA GLN A 45 -0.54 3.41 -5.15
C GLN A 45 -1.54 4.24 -4.35
N GLY A 46 -1.04 5.17 -3.54
CA GLY A 46 -1.88 6.02 -2.71
C GLY A 46 -2.74 6.99 -3.53
N LEU A 47 -2.17 7.64 -4.56
CA LEU A 47 -2.93 8.51 -5.45
C LEU A 47 -4.00 7.75 -6.24
N LEU A 48 -3.71 6.54 -6.72
CA LEU A 48 -4.70 5.70 -7.40
C LEU A 48 -5.82 5.27 -6.43
N SER A 49 -5.48 4.96 -5.17
CA SER A 49 -6.45 4.67 -4.11
C SER A 49 -7.34 5.87 -3.78
N ILE A 50 -6.76 7.08 -3.74
CA ILE A 50 -7.50 8.34 -3.54
C ILE A 50 -8.51 8.53 -4.67
N VAL A 51 -8.09 8.47 -5.94
CA VAL A 51 -8.99 8.63 -7.09
C VAL A 51 -10.10 7.58 -7.04
N THR A 52 -9.75 6.31 -6.79
CA THR A 52 -10.74 5.21 -6.69
C THR A 52 -11.75 5.46 -5.56
N SER A 53 -11.29 5.92 -4.39
CA SER A 53 -12.15 6.28 -3.26
C SER A 53 -13.01 7.52 -3.52
N GLN A 54 -12.75 8.31 -4.55
CA GLN A 54 -13.57 9.48 -4.87
C GLN A 54 -14.53 9.18 -6.04
N THR A 55 -14.20 8.17 -6.85
CA THR A 55 -15.07 7.67 -7.93
C THR A 55 -16.28 6.86 -7.46
N TYR A 56 -16.39 6.44 -6.19
CA TYR A 56 -17.56 5.67 -5.72
C TYR A 56 -18.80 6.54 -5.42
N SER A 57 -18.67 7.88 -5.41
CA SER A 57 -19.79 8.79 -5.11
C SER A 57 -20.86 8.79 -6.21
N TRP A 58 -22.05 9.36 -5.95
CA TRP A 58 -23.25 9.25 -6.80
C TRP A 58 -23.08 9.77 -8.25
N GLU A 59 -21.99 10.49 -8.54
CA GLU A 59 -21.61 11.00 -9.87
C GLU A 59 -20.42 10.25 -10.51
N GLY A 60 -19.89 9.22 -9.85
CA GLY A 60 -18.97 8.24 -10.42
C GLY A 60 -17.54 8.73 -10.74
N THR A 61 -17.19 9.97 -10.35
CA THR A 61 -15.90 10.57 -10.71
C THR A 61 -15.32 11.47 -9.63
N ALA A 62 -13.99 11.44 -9.49
CA ALA A 62 -13.27 12.26 -8.54
C ALA A 62 -12.96 13.64 -9.12
N THR A 63 -13.36 14.74 -8.49
CA THR A 63 -13.00 16.07 -9.01
C THR A 63 -11.49 16.33 -8.88
N THR A 64 -10.95 17.15 -9.77
CA THR A 64 -9.53 17.53 -9.75
C THR A 64 -9.14 18.23 -8.47
N THR A 65 -10.03 19.03 -7.87
CA THR A 65 -9.77 19.70 -6.60
C THR A 65 -9.66 18.68 -5.46
N MET A 66 -10.61 17.75 -5.35
CA MET A 66 -10.60 16.71 -4.31
C MET A 66 -9.39 15.78 -4.42
N ALA A 67 -9.03 15.36 -5.63
CA ALA A 67 -7.87 14.52 -5.85
C ALA A 67 -6.56 15.24 -5.51
N HIS A 68 -6.46 16.53 -5.86
CA HIS A 68 -5.29 17.34 -5.50
C HIS A 68 -5.17 17.57 -4.00
N GLU A 69 -6.25 17.97 -3.32
CA GLU A 69 -6.22 18.24 -1.89
C GLU A 69 -5.84 16.99 -1.10
N ALA A 70 -6.50 15.86 -1.39
CA ALA A 70 -6.17 14.58 -0.77
C ALA A 70 -4.74 14.12 -1.11
N GLY A 71 -4.29 14.30 -2.36
CA GLY A 71 -2.93 13.97 -2.77
C GLY A 71 -1.87 14.83 -2.10
N CYS A 72 -2.12 16.14 -1.95
CA CYS A 72 -1.22 17.07 -1.25
C CYS A 72 -1.06 16.66 0.21
N LEU A 73 -2.15 16.28 0.87
CA LEU A 73 -2.13 15.78 2.24
C LEU A 73 -1.39 14.45 2.35
N TYR A 74 -1.66 13.50 1.44
CA TYR A 74 -1.06 12.17 1.48
C TYR A 74 0.47 12.18 1.24
N LEU A 75 0.94 13.00 0.29
CA LEU A 75 2.36 13.04 -0.07
C LEU A 75 3.12 14.17 0.63
N GLU A 76 2.45 15.05 1.36
CA GLU A 76 3.01 16.28 1.93
C GLU A 76 3.72 17.14 0.87
N LYS A 77 3.11 17.24 -0.32
CA LYS A 77 3.66 17.98 -1.47
C LYS A 77 2.69 19.03 -1.99
N GLY A 78 3.23 20.04 -2.66
CA GLY A 78 2.42 21.06 -3.33
C GLY A 78 1.70 20.53 -4.58
N LYS A 79 0.65 21.24 -4.97
CA LYS A 79 -0.24 20.91 -6.10
C LYS A 79 0.49 20.52 -7.38
N GLY A 80 1.55 21.24 -7.77
CA GLY A 80 2.29 20.95 -9.01
C GLY A 80 3.01 19.60 -9.01
N ALA A 81 3.41 19.07 -7.85
CA ALA A 81 3.98 17.73 -7.75
C ALA A 81 2.92 16.64 -7.86
N ILE A 82 1.73 16.89 -7.27
CA ILE A 82 0.59 15.98 -7.39
C ILE A 82 0.07 15.93 -8.83
N ASP A 83 -0.06 17.08 -9.49
CA ASP A 83 -0.47 17.17 -10.90
C ASP A 83 0.46 16.34 -11.81
N ARG A 84 1.78 16.42 -11.59
CA ARG A 84 2.75 15.60 -12.32
C ARG A 84 2.49 14.10 -12.12
N ARG A 85 2.26 13.66 -10.88
CA ARG A 85 2.00 12.24 -10.57
C ARG A 85 0.65 11.77 -11.10
N LEU A 86 -0.40 12.58 -11.06
CA LEU A 86 -1.71 12.26 -11.65
C LEU A 86 -1.59 12.12 -13.18
N ARG A 87 -0.84 13.00 -13.85
CA ARG A 87 -0.53 12.90 -15.29
C ARG A 87 0.26 11.65 -15.67
N GLU A 88 1.17 11.19 -14.81
CA GLU A 88 1.85 9.90 -15.02
C GLU A 88 0.84 8.75 -15.05
N MET A 89 -0.23 8.83 -14.24
CA MET A 89 -1.28 7.81 -14.20
C MET A 89 -2.31 7.96 -15.33
N GLU A 90 -2.51 9.13 -15.93
CA GLU A 90 -3.43 9.33 -17.07
C GLU A 90 -3.17 8.37 -18.24
N ASN A 91 -1.89 8.17 -18.52
CA ASN A 91 -1.50 7.34 -19.65
C ASN A 91 -1.72 5.86 -19.37
N VAL A 92 -1.80 5.45 -18.11
CA VAL A 92 -1.78 4.04 -17.69
C VAL A 92 -3.11 3.60 -17.06
N TYR A 93 -3.61 4.34 -16.07
CA TYR A 93 -4.65 3.89 -15.15
C TYR A 93 -5.91 4.75 -15.14
N ILE A 94 -5.78 6.07 -15.29
CA ILE A 94 -6.90 7.01 -15.10
C ILE A 94 -7.17 7.82 -16.38
N VAL A 95 -8.37 8.37 -16.52
CA VAL A 95 -8.77 9.30 -17.59
C VAL A 95 -9.26 10.58 -16.96
N GLN A 96 -8.89 11.70 -17.57
CA GLN A 96 -9.44 13.01 -17.26
C GLN A 96 -10.62 13.31 -18.19
N ARG A 97 -11.79 13.61 -17.64
CA ARG A 97 -12.98 14.06 -18.38
C ARG A 97 -13.12 15.58 -18.33
N GLN A 98 -13.60 16.16 -19.45
CA GLN A 98 -13.74 17.60 -19.63
C GLN A 98 -15.08 18.15 -19.09
N ASN A 99 -14.94 19.02 -18.06
CA ASN A 99 -15.84 20.00 -17.41
C ASN A 99 -17.35 19.75 -17.19
N GLU A 100 -17.77 20.22 -16.01
CA GLU A 100 -19.10 20.77 -15.73
C GLU A 100 -19.21 22.25 -16.18
N GLU A 101 -20.42 22.69 -16.53
CA GLU A 101 -20.69 23.97 -17.21
C GLU A 101 -20.29 25.25 -16.44
N ASN A 102 -19.97 25.18 -15.14
CA ASN A 102 -19.79 26.36 -14.28
C ASN A 102 -18.40 26.56 -13.65
N GLY A 103 -17.38 25.85 -14.10
CA GLY A 103 -16.00 26.09 -13.67
C GLY A 103 -15.06 25.06 -14.26
N THR A 104 -13.77 25.39 -14.35
CA THR A 104 -12.71 24.52 -14.86
C THR A 104 -12.42 23.33 -13.92
N ILE A 105 -13.44 22.55 -13.60
CA ILE A 105 -13.38 21.36 -12.76
C ILE A 105 -13.38 20.15 -13.69
N TRP A 106 -12.21 19.52 -13.78
CA TRP A 106 -12.04 18.26 -14.50
C TRP A 106 -12.28 17.08 -13.56
N HIS A 107 -12.74 15.97 -14.12
CA HIS A 107 -13.07 14.77 -13.37
C HIS A 107 -12.10 13.63 -13.71
N TRP A 108 -11.63 12.91 -12.69
CA TRP A 108 -10.79 11.72 -12.80
C TRP A 108 -11.63 10.46 -12.68
N ASN A 109 -11.36 9.49 -13.53
CA ASN A 109 -11.95 8.15 -13.47
C ASN A 109 -10.92 7.09 -13.87
N LEU A 110 -11.17 5.82 -13.57
CA LEU A 110 -10.40 4.71 -14.08
C LEU A 110 -10.60 4.56 -15.60
N LYS A 111 -9.50 4.37 -16.33
CA LYS A 111 -9.45 4.38 -17.79
C LYS A 111 -10.19 3.20 -18.43
N ASN A 112 -10.19 2.06 -17.76
CA ASN A 112 -10.66 0.78 -18.27
C ASN A 112 -11.36 0.03 -17.13
N THR A 113 -12.45 -0.68 -17.44
CA THR A 113 -13.15 -1.59 -16.52
C THR A 113 -12.23 -2.67 -15.95
N ALA A 114 -11.16 -3.07 -16.66
CA ALA A 114 -10.14 -3.96 -16.13
C ALA A 114 -9.34 -3.32 -14.98
N VAL A 115 -9.05 -2.02 -15.05
CA VAL A 115 -8.40 -1.27 -13.95
C VAL A 115 -9.35 -1.13 -12.77
N GLN A 116 -10.64 -0.93 -13.03
CA GLN A 116 -11.67 -0.96 -11.98
C GLN A 116 -11.70 -2.29 -11.25
N ARG A 117 -11.77 -3.41 -11.98
CA ARG A 117 -11.72 -4.76 -11.38
C ARG A 117 -10.43 -5.01 -10.62
N ALA A 118 -9.30 -4.52 -11.13
CA ALA A 118 -8.02 -4.59 -10.41
C ALA A 118 -8.09 -3.83 -9.07
N MET A 119 -8.70 -2.66 -9.03
CA MET A 119 -8.87 -1.92 -7.77
C MET A 119 -9.85 -2.60 -6.81
N GLU A 120 -10.92 -3.22 -7.33
CA GLU A 120 -11.83 -4.05 -6.54
C GLU A 120 -11.07 -5.24 -5.91
N GLU A 121 -10.25 -5.95 -6.69
CA GLU A 121 -9.42 -7.07 -6.22
C GLU A 121 -8.38 -6.63 -5.17
N VAL A 122 -7.74 -5.47 -5.35
CA VAL A 122 -6.86 -4.87 -4.32
C VAL A 122 -7.65 -4.59 -3.04
N GLY A 123 -8.89 -4.10 -3.15
CA GLY A 123 -9.78 -3.87 -2.02
C GLY A 123 -10.09 -5.16 -1.25
N GLU A 124 -10.43 -6.24 -1.95
CA GLU A 124 -10.67 -7.55 -1.34
C GLU A 124 -9.42 -8.12 -0.66
N LEU A 125 -8.26 -8.01 -1.32
CA LEU A 125 -6.98 -8.42 -0.74
C LEU A 125 -6.67 -7.60 0.51
N ARG A 126 -7.00 -6.31 0.56
CA ARG A 126 -6.77 -5.48 1.75
C ARG A 126 -7.59 -5.94 2.96
N LEU A 127 -8.83 -6.38 2.75
CA LEU A 127 -9.65 -6.95 3.82
C LEU A 127 -9.01 -8.24 4.36
N LYS A 128 -8.61 -9.15 3.46
CA LYS A 128 -7.91 -10.39 3.82
C LYS A 128 -6.59 -10.12 4.52
N ILE A 129 -5.81 -9.13 4.07
CA ILE A 129 -4.56 -8.71 4.71
C ILE A 129 -4.80 -8.27 6.16
N ASN A 130 -5.87 -7.50 6.43
CA ASN A 130 -6.20 -7.12 7.79
C ASN A 130 -6.52 -8.33 8.67
N GLU A 131 -7.22 -9.34 8.13
CA GLU A 131 -7.45 -10.62 8.83
C GLU A 131 -6.14 -11.39 9.08
N VAL A 132 -5.25 -11.46 8.09
CA VAL A 132 -3.92 -12.06 8.24
C VAL A 132 -3.14 -11.40 9.37
N VAL A 133 -3.09 -10.06 9.39
CA VAL A 133 -2.36 -9.31 10.42
C VAL A 133 -2.97 -9.56 11.81
N ALA A 134 -4.30 -9.60 11.92
CA ALA A 134 -4.95 -9.92 13.19
C ALA A 134 -4.56 -11.32 13.70
N LEU A 135 -4.51 -12.32 12.81
CA LEU A 135 -4.07 -13.68 13.14
C LEU A 135 -2.59 -13.73 13.56
N GLN A 136 -1.72 -12.99 12.86
CA GLN A 136 -0.30 -12.88 13.18
C GLN A 136 -0.07 -12.19 14.53
N VAL A 137 -0.82 -11.13 14.85
CA VAL A 137 -0.73 -10.46 16.17
C VAL A 137 -1.20 -11.38 17.29
N ALA A 138 -2.24 -12.19 17.04
CA ALA A 138 -2.70 -13.19 17.99
C ALA A 138 -1.67 -14.32 18.21
N ASN A 139 -0.94 -14.70 17.16
CA ASN A 139 0.05 -15.78 17.15
C ASN A 139 1.43 -15.28 16.67
N PRO A 140 2.11 -14.40 17.44
CA PRO A 140 3.28 -13.67 16.94
C PRO A 140 4.51 -14.53 16.64
N GLU A 141 4.58 -15.73 17.20
CA GLU A 141 5.68 -16.68 16.97
C GLU A 141 5.41 -17.65 15.81
N ASP A 142 4.19 -17.65 15.23
CA ASP A 142 3.86 -18.46 14.06
C ASP A 142 4.17 -17.69 12.77
N PRO A 143 5.23 -18.06 12.02
CA PRO A 143 5.61 -17.37 10.80
C PRO A 143 4.62 -17.58 9.65
N THR A 144 3.69 -18.53 9.77
CA THR A 144 2.73 -18.93 8.74
C THR A 144 1.28 -18.52 9.05
N ALA A 145 1.04 -17.87 10.19
CA ALA A 145 -0.27 -17.40 10.60
C ALA A 145 -0.94 -16.58 9.48
N GLY A 146 -2.15 -17.01 9.09
CA GLY A 146 -2.96 -16.37 8.04
C GLY A 146 -2.48 -16.57 6.60
N SER A 147 -1.37 -17.30 6.35
CA SER A 147 -0.79 -17.43 4.99
C SER A 147 -1.73 -17.98 3.92
N HIS A 148 -2.72 -18.78 4.30
CA HIS A 148 -3.72 -19.34 3.40
C HIS A 148 -4.79 -18.35 2.93
N LEU A 149 -4.90 -17.17 3.56
CA LEU A 149 -5.93 -16.17 3.23
C LEU A 149 -5.57 -15.31 2.02
N VAL A 150 -4.28 -15.24 1.67
CA VAL A 150 -3.76 -14.40 0.58
C VAL A 150 -2.83 -15.21 -0.32
N PRO A 151 -2.60 -14.79 -1.59
CA PRO A 151 -1.59 -15.40 -2.44
C PRO A 151 -0.20 -15.36 -1.79
N ALA A 152 0.64 -16.37 -2.07
CA ALA A 152 1.98 -16.45 -1.51
C ALA A 152 2.86 -15.25 -1.88
N GLU A 153 2.65 -14.67 -3.06
CA GLU A 153 3.32 -13.47 -3.55
C GLU A 153 2.97 -12.23 -2.72
N VAL A 154 1.76 -12.18 -2.18
CA VAL A 154 1.23 -11.11 -1.34
C VAL A 154 1.62 -11.31 0.12
N TYR A 155 1.71 -12.56 0.59
CA TYR A 155 2.04 -12.85 1.98
C TYR A 155 3.36 -12.24 2.43
N TYR A 156 3.37 -11.78 3.69
CA TYR A 156 4.54 -11.30 4.39
C TYR A 156 4.38 -11.46 5.90
N ASN A 157 5.46 -11.87 6.57
CA ASN A 157 5.58 -11.89 8.02
C ASN A 157 7.00 -11.48 8.41
N VAL A 158 7.15 -10.38 9.16
CA VAL A 158 8.44 -9.88 9.63
C VAL A 158 9.21 -10.88 10.52
N VAL A 159 8.50 -11.72 11.27
CA VAL A 159 9.12 -12.73 12.15
C VAL A 159 9.72 -13.87 11.33
N ALA A 160 9.05 -14.30 10.26
CA ALA A 160 9.58 -15.28 9.31
C ALA A 160 10.94 -14.81 8.72
N LYS A 161 11.06 -13.52 8.38
CA LYS A 161 12.29 -12.94 7.85
C LYS A 161 13.44 -12.89 8.84
N LYS A 162 13.14 -12.70 10.13
CA LYS A 162 14.16 -12.81 11.17
C LYS A 162 14.70 -14.25 11.26
N LEU A 163 13.81 -15.24 11.30
CA LEU A 163 14.19 -16.66 11.39
C LEU A 163 15.01 -17.13 10.17
N GLU A 164 14.61 -16.72 8.95
CA GLU A 164 15.37 -17.00 7.72
C GLU A 164 16.80 -16.45 7.80
N ARG A 165 16.97 -15.20 8.28
CA ARG A 165 18.28 -14.56 8.40
C ARG A 165 19.15 -15.23 9.47
N ASP A 166 18.56 -15.55 10.61
CA ASP A 166 19.29 -16.16 11.72
C ASP A 166 19.77 -17.57 11.31
N ALA A 167 18.94 -18.35 10.60
CA ALA A 167 19.33 -19.66 10.03
C ALA A 167 20.41 -19.55 8.93
N ALA A 168 20.39 -18.50 8.10
CA ALA A 168 21.42 -18.26 7.10
C ALA A 168 22.78 -17.88 7.74
N SER A 169 22.75 -17.20 8.89
CA SER A 169 23.95 -16.79 9.62
C SER A 169 24.63 -17.98 10.33
N GLU A 170 23.84 -18.96 10.81
CA GLU A 170 24.35 -20.20 11.39
C GLU A 170 24.97 -21.14 10.33
N GLY A 171 24.56 -21.02 9.06
CA GLY A 171 25.10 -21.81 7.94
C GLY A 171 26.44 -21.32 7.38
N GLU A 172 26.87 -20.11 7.72
CA GLU A 172 28.17 -19.54 7.29
C GLU A 172 29.32 -19.83 8.27
N GLU A 173 29.02 -20.43 9.44
CA GLU A 173 30.03 -20.81 10.46
C GLU A 173 30.53 -22.28 10.35
N LEU A 174 30.26 -22.97 9.23
CA LEU A 174 30.74 -24.34 8.93
C LEU A 174 31.68 -24.37 7.71
#